data_AF-A0A3P8GSZ9-F1
#
_entry.id   AF-A0A3P8GSZ9-F1
#
_cell.length_a   1.000
_cell.length_b   1.000
_cell.length_c   1.000
_cell.angle_alpha   90.00
_cell.angle_beta   90.00
_cell.angle_gamma   90.00
#
_symmetry.space_group_name_H-M   'P 1'
#
loop_
_entity.id
_entity.type
_entity.pdbx_description
1 polymer ?
#
loop_
_entity_poly.entity_id
_entity_poly.type
_entity_poly.pdbx_seq_one_letter_code
_entity_poly.pdbx_strand_id
1 'polypeptide(L)'
;MLCGGLFSNDVLSTWFSSIALLHCIRDNPRLKEELLRVLLASNPDGTPVSLLQQCFQWLVQANRPQTRIGILQLLCTWLAHCPAAVRRFLSAPSNEPVNGVASQSASTGSVARGANLSVLIAEVATVVNEDETEVAVRGLITLLTCICVLFNSNDVPGFDRYVSVSSSYVLLFLFAVFVSIFYFFILTSYY
;
A
#
# COMPACT_ATOMS: atom_id res chain seq x y z
N MET A 1 4.82 3.28 -19.87
CA MET A 1 5.09 4.66 -19.43
C MET A 1 4.65 4.91 -17.98
N LEU A 2 3.46 4.49 -17.54
CA LEU A 2 2.98 4.68 -16.15
C LEU A 2 3.94 4.16 -15.07
N CYS A 3 4.50 2.94 -15.21
CA CYS A 3 5.45 2.41 -14.22
C CYS A 3 6.74 3.25 -14.13
N GLY A 4 7.18 3.87 -15.23
CA GLY A 4 8.36 4.74 -15.22
C GLY A 4 8.14 6.05 -14.47
N GLY A 5 6.92 6.59 -14.53
CA GLY A 5 6.54 7.73 -13.70
C GLY A 5 6.26 7.35 -12.25
N LEU A 6 5.62 6.19 -12.02
CA LEU A 6 5.27 5.67 -10.69
C LEU A 6 6.49 5.44 -9.78
N PHE A 7 7.63 5.09 -10.36
CA PHE A 7 8.90 4.86 -9.66
C PHE A 7 9.96 5.91 -10.04
N SER A 8 9.52 7.14 -10.31
CA SER A 8 10.39 8.27 -10.67
C SER A 8 10.86 9.01 -9.42
N ASN A 9 12.08 9.55 -9.46
CA ASN A 9 12.55 10.49 -8.43
C ASN A 9 11.80 11.83 -8.46
N ASP A 10 11.09 12.14 -9.55
CA ASP A 10 10.23 13.31 -9.64
C ASP A 10 8.90 13.07 -8.90
N VAL A 11 8.63 13.93 -7.91
CA VAL A 11 7.49 13.84 -7.00
C VAL A 11 6.17 13.95 -7.77
N LEU A 12 6.09 14.91 -8.70
CA LEU A 12 4.88 15.14 -9.50
C LEU A 12 4.61 13.96 -10.44
N SER A 13 5.63 13.45 -11.11
CA SER A 13 5.53 12.27 -11.97
C SER A 13 5.03 11.04 -11.22
N THR A 14 5.55 10.79 -10.00
CA THR A 14 5.06 9.69 -9.16
C THR A 14 3.62 9.92 -8.76
N TRP A 15 3.27 11.13 -8.34
CA TRP A 15 1.92 11.46 -7.91
C TRP A 15 0.92 11.32 -9.07
N PHE A 16 1.17 11.96 -10.22
CA PHE A 16 0.30 11.86 -11.40
C PHE A 16 0.16 10.41 -11.90
N SER A 17 1.25 9.64 -11.91
CA SER A 17 1.20 8.24 -12.33
C SER A 17 0.39 7.37 -11.34
N SER A 18 0.52 7.65 -10.03
CA SER A 18 -0.27 6.98 -9.00
C SER A 18 -1.76 7.26 -9.16
N ILE A 19 -2.12 8.54 -9.34
CA ILE A 19 -3.52 8.97 -9.53
C ILE A 19 -4.09 8.45 -10.85
N ALA A 20 -3.34 8.49 -11.94
CA ALA A 20 -3.78 7.93 -13.21
C ALA A 20 -4.07 6.42 -13.10
N LEU A 21 -3.16 5.66 -12.48
CA LEU A 21 -3.37 4.22 -12.27
C LEU A 21 -4.53 3.95 -11.30
N LEU A 22 -4.67 4.76 -10.24
CA LEU A 22 -5.80 4.72 -9.31
C LEU A 22 -7.13 4.83 -10.06
N HIS A 23 -7.26 5.82 -10.95
CA HIS A 23 -8.47 6.00 -11.75
C HIS A 23 -8.72 4.85 -12.73
N CYS A 24 -7.67 4.22 -13.27
CA CYS A 24 -7.83 3.04 -14.11
C CYS A 24 -8.40 1.84 -13.32
N ILE A 25 -8.02 1.67 -12.06
CA ILE A 25 -8.36 0.48 -11.27
C ILE A 25 -9.59 0.64 -10.36
N ARG A 26 -9.98 1.88 -10.00
CA ARG A 26 -11.00 2.18 -8.98
C ARG A 26 -12.27 1.33 -9.13
N ASP A 27 -12.86 1.38 -10.31
CA ASP A 27 -14.13 0.70 -10.63
C ASP A 27 -13.91 -0.51 -11.56
N ASN A 28 -12.67 -1.03 -11.60
CA ASN A 28 -12.29 -2.14 -12.46
C ASN A 28 -11.65 -3.28 -11.65
N PRO A 29 -12.47 -4.15 -11.01
CA PRO A 29 -11.96 -5.24 -10.19
C PRO A 29 -11.14 -6.25 -10.97
N ARG A 30 -11.44 -6.45 -12.27
CA ARG A 30 -10.64 -7.32 -13.14
C ARG A 30 -9.23 -6.79 -13.31
N LEU A 31 -9.08 -5.49 -13.60
CA LEU A 31 -7.77 -4.87 -13.75
C LEU A 31 -6.96 -4.91 -12.45
N LYS A 32 -7.61 -4.73 -11.29
CA LYS A 32 -6.92 -4.90 -9.99
C LYS A 32 -6.24 -6.26 -9.87
N GLU A 33 -6.91 -7.33 -10.28
CA GLU A 33 -6.35 -8.69 -10.24
C GLU A 33 -5.28 -8.93 -11.33
N GLU A 34 -5.49 -8.43 -12.55
CA GLU A 34 -4.49 -8.52 -13.62
C GLU A 34 -3.16 -7.86 -13.22
N LEU A 35 -3.23 -6.70 -12.57
CA LEU A 35 -2.03 -6.00 -12.10
C LEU A 35 -1.26 -6.77 -11.01
N LEU A 36 -1.89 -7.71 -10.29
CA LEU A 36 -1.18 -8.58 -9.33
C LEU A 36 -0.21 -9.55 -10.02
N ARG A 37 -0.42 -9.81 -11.32
CA ARG A 37 0.42 -10.68 -12.14
C ARG A 37 1.55 -9.92 -12.82
N VAL A 38 1.53 -8.59 -12.79
CA VAL A 38 2.59 -7.75 -13.37
C VAL A 38 3.85 -7.91 -12.52
N LEU A 39 4.92 -8.32 -13.19
CA LEU A 39 6.26 -8.43 -12.64
C LEU A 39 7.15 -7.36 -13.27
N LEU A 40 8.00 -6.77 -12.44
CA LEU A 40 9.01 -5.81 -12.84
C LEU A 40 10.37 -6.48 -12.75
N ALA A 41 11.26 -6.12 -13.68
CA ALA A 41 12.66 -6.50 -13.59
C ALA A 41 13.30 -5.66 -12.48
N SER A 42 13.40 -6.20 -11.26
CA SER A 42 14.03 -5.47 -10.18
C SER A 42 14.59 -6.42 -9.14
N ASN A 43 15.87 -6.76 -9.35
CA ASN A 43 16.93 -6.89 -8.36
C ASN A 43 18.25 -7.11 -9.14
N PRO A 44 19.42 -6.74 -8.61
CA PRO A 44 20.72 -7.11 -9.21
C PRO A 44 20.86 -8.62 -9.46
N ASP A 45 20.11 -9.39 -8.67
CA ASP A 45 20.06 -10.86 -8.65
C ASP A 45 19.12 -11.44 -9.73
N GLY A 46 18.47 -10.57 -10.52
CA GLY A 46 17.57 -10.96 -11.61
C GLY A 46 16.22 -11.51 -11.17
N THR A 47 15.89 -11.49 -9.87
CA THR A 47 14.59 -11.94 -9.38
C THR A 47 13.49 -10.93 -9.71
N PRO A 48 12.37 -11.35 -10.30
CA PRO A 48 11.28 -10.44 -10.62
C PRO A 48 10.51 -10.04 -9.35
N VAL A 49 10.18 -8.75 -9.22
CA VAL A 49 9.35 -8.23 -8.14
C VAL A 49 7.94 -7.94 -8.65
N SER A 50 6.91 -8.28 -7.89
CA SER A 50 5.53 -7.91 -8.27
C SER A 50 5.32 -6.40 -8.19
N LEU A 51 4.49 -5.84 -9.07
CA LEU A 51 4.15 -4.42 -9.07
C LEU A 51 3.66 -3.94 -7.70
N LEU A 52 2.80 -4.73 -7.03
CA LEU A 52 2.29 -4.42 -5.70
C LEU A 52 3.41 -4.30 -4.65
N GLN A 53 4.36 -5.24 -4.66
CA GLN A 53 5.51 -5.20 -3.75
C GLN A 53 6.45 -4.04 -4.07
N GLN A 54 6.65 -3.72 -5.35
CA GLN A 54 7.44 -2.55 -5.75
C GLN A 54 6.80 -1.24 -5.25
N CYS A 55 5.47 -1.10 -5.35
CA CYS A 55 4.76 0.06 -4.78
C CYS A 55 4.97 0.17 -3.27
N PHE A 56 4.93 -0.95 -2.55
CA PHE A 56 5.21 -0.96 -1.12
C PHE A 56 6.66 -0.57 -0.79
N GLN A 57 7.64 -1.15 -1.49
CA GLN A 57 9.04 -0.80 -1.31
C GLN A 57 9.30 0.68 -1.61
N TRP A 58 8.68 1.20 -2.67
CA TRP A 58 8.78 2.61 -3.03
C TRP A 58 8.16 3.52 -1.96
N LEU A 59 7.02 3.14 -1.37
CA LEU A 59 6.40 3.85 -0.25
C LEU A 59 7.32 3.94 0.97
N VAL A 60 7.98 2.84 1.34
CA VAL A 60 8.87 2.78 2.51
C VAL A 60 10.16 3.57 2.28
N GLN A 61 10.68 3.61 1.06
CA GLN A 61 11.91 4.33 0.72
C GLN A 61 11.70 5.83 0.47
N ALA A 62 10.48 6.25 0.11
CA ALA A 62 10.18 7.63 -0.22
C ALA A 62 10.27 8.54 1.02
N ASN A 63 11.08 9.59 0.94
CA ASN A 63 11.22 10.61 1.99
C ASN A 63 10.33 11.86 1.76
N ARG A 64 9.67 11.95 0.59
CA ARG A 64 8.79 13.07 0.25
C ARG A 64 7.34 12.70 0.57
N PRO A 65 6.64 13.42 1.46
CA PRO A 65 5.28 13.07 1.87
C PRO A 65 4.31 13.02 0.69
N GLN A 66 4.44 13.91 -0.30
CA GLN A 66 3.58 13.90 -1.50
C GLN A 66 3.73 12.63 -2.35
N THR A 67 4.94 12.08 -2.49
CA THR A 67 5.18 10.78 -3.15
C THR A 67 4.48 9.68 -2.37
N ARG A 68 4.62 9.67 -1.04
CA ARG A 68 4.01 8.68 -0.15
C ARG A 68 2.48 8.73 -0.22
N ILE A 69 1.90 9.93 -0.21
CA ILE A 69 0.46 10.18 -0.35
C ILE A 69 -0.06 9.56 -1.65
N GLY A 70 0.59 9.84 -2.80
CA GLY A 70 0.17 9.29 -4.09
C GLY A 70 0.15 7.75 -4.11
N ILE A 71 1.23 7.13 -3.61
CA ILE A 71 1.34 5.66 -3.55
C ILE A 71 0.34 5.07 -2.56
N LEU A 72 0.14 5.68 -1.40
CA LEU A 72 -0.84 5.24 -0.40
C LEU A 72 -2.27 5.32 -0.92
N GLN A 73 -2.63 6.38 -1.65
CA GLN A 73 -3.94 6.51 -2.29
C GLN A 73 -4.17 5.39 -3.32
N LEU A 74 -3.15 5.11 -4.14
CA LEU A 74 -3.19 4.00 -5.09
C LEU A 74 -3.37 2.65 -4.37
N LEU A 75 -2.57 2.37 -3.33
CA LEU A 75 -2.64 1.12 -2.57
C LEU A 75 -3.98 0.96 -1.86
N CYS A 76 -4.51 2.00 -1.21
CA CYS A 76 -5.83 1.99 -0.60
C CYS A 76 -6.90 1.63 -1.63
N THR A 77 -6.87 2.28 -2.79
CA THR A 77 -7.85 2.02 -3.86
C THR A 77 -7.70 0.63 -4.42
N TRP A 78 -6.48 0.13 -4.59
CA TRP A 78 -6.21 -1.19 -5.14
C TRP A 78 -6.70 -2.29 -4.21
N LEU A 79 -6.38 -2.21 -2.91
CA LEU A 79 -6.76 -3.23 -1.93
C LEU A 79 -8.25 -3.19 -1.57
N ALA A 80 -8.89 -2.02 -1.61
CA ALA A 80 -10.31 -1.89 -1.36
C ALA A 80 -11.13 -2.76 -2.33
N HIS A 81 -12.04 -3.56 -1.78
CA HIS A 81 -12.88 -4.51 -2.53
C HIS A 81 -12.09 -5.53 -3.38
N CYS A 82 -10.81 -5.78 -3.09
CA CYS A 82 -10.00 -6.77 -3.78
C CYS A 82 -9.28 -7.70 -2.79
N PRO A 83 -9.95 -8.77 -2.30
CA PRO A 83 -9.35 -9.69 -1.34
C PRO A 83 -8.08 -10.37 -1.84
N ALA A 84 -7.95 -10.61 -3.15
CA ALA A 84 -6.73 -11.15 -3.73
C ALA A 84 -5.52 -10.22 -3.53
N ALA A 85 -5.71 -8.91 -3.70
CA ALA A 85 -4.67 -7.91 -3.46
C ALA A 85 -4.31 -7.82 -1.97
N VAL A 86 -5.32 -7.85 -1.08
CA VAL A 86 -5.10 -7.88 0.38
C VAL A 86 -4.30 -9.12 0.79
N ARG A 87 -4.70 -10.31 0.32
CA ARG A 87 -3.99 -11.55 0.61
C ARG A 87 -2.53 -11.46 0.15
N ARG A 88 -2.28 -10.95 -1.05
CA ARG A 88 -0.92 -10.77 -1.60
C ARG A 88 -0.09 -9.80 -0.77
N PHE A 89 -0.69 -8.69 -0.35
CA PHE A 89 -0.04 -7.68 0.48
C PHE A 89 0.33 -8.21 1.87
N LEU A 90 -0.59 -8.92 2.53
CA LEU A 90 -0.37 -9.50 3.86
C LEU A 90 0.53 -10.73 3.86
N SER A 91 0.64 -11.44 2.74
CA SER A 91 1.47 -12.65 2.63
C SER A 91 2.86 -12.38 2.05
N ALA A 92 3.21 -11.12 1.81
CA ALA A 92 4.50 -10.76 1.24
C ALA A 92 5.65 -11.17 2.18
N PRO A 93 6.71 -11.83 1.68
CA PRO A 93 7.87 -12.17 2.49
C PRO A 93 8.55 -10.88 2.98
N SER A 94 9.04 -10.88 4.21
CA SER A 94 9.91 -9.82 4.73
C SER A 94 11.17 -9.72 3.86
N ASN A 95 11.59 -8.50 3.52
CA ASN A 95 12.78 -8.24 2.71
C ASN A 95 14.10 -8.47 3.50
N GLU A 96 14.14 -9.37 4.48
CA GLU A 96 15.41 -9.70 5.15
C GLU A 96 16.27 -10.58 4.25
N PRO A 97 17.59 -10.32 4.14
CA PRO A 97 18.47 -11.19 3.40
C PRO A 97 18.54 -12.56 4.08
N VAL A 98 18.14 -13.61 3.37
CA VAL A 98 18.34 -15.00 3.79
C VAL A 98 19.84 -15.33 3.68
N ASN A 99 20.64 -14.81 4.60
CA ASN A 99 22.02 -15.20 4.79
C ASN A 99 22.13 -15.97 6.11
N GLY A 100 22.16 -17.30 6.02
CA GLY A 100 22.59 -18.15 7.13
C GLY A 100 21.93 -19.52 7.20
N VAL A 101 22.50 -20.47 6.44
CA VAL A 101 22.44 -21.93 6.65
C VAL A 101 21.05 -22.57 6.58
N ALA A 102 20.83 -23.34 5.51
CA ALA A 102 19.76 -24.33 5.42
C ALA A 102 19.91 -25.39 6.52
N SER A 103 19.31 -25.13 7.68
CA SER A 103 19.04 -26.16 8.67
C SER A 103 17.68 -26.76 8.35
N GLN A 104 17.69 -27.97 7.81
CA GLN A 104 16.51 -28.81 7.68
C GLN A 104 15.96 -29.08 9.09
N SER A 105 14.87 -28.42 9.44
CA SER A 105 14.00 -28.84 10.54
C SER A 105 12.56 -28.61 10.11
N ALA A 106 11.88 -29.71 9.80
CA ALA A 106 10.45 -29.74 9.53
C ALA A 106 9.68 -29.30 10.77
N SER A 107 9.25 -28.05 10.79
CA SER A 107 8.13 -27.58 11.60
C SER A 107 7.52 -26.36 10.92
N THR A 108 6.41 -26.58 10.22
CA THR A 108 5.37 -25.61 9.80
C THR A 108 5.89 -24.21 9.44
N GLY A 109 6.16 -23.98 8.15
CA GLY A 109 6.71 -22.74 7.60
C GLY A 109 5.95 -21.48 8.04
N SER A 110 6.54 -20.75 8.99
CA SER A 110 6.14 -19.39 9.34
C SER A 110 6.70 -18.43 8.30
N VAL A 111 6.05 -18.39 7.13
CA VAL A 111 6.18 -17.23 6.23
C VAL A 111 5.92 -15.99 7.10
N ALA A 112 6.79 -14.98 7.05
CA ALA A 112 6.65 -13.74 7.81
C ALA A 112 5.37 -12.99 7.40
N ARG A 113 4.23 -13.42 7.92
CA ARG A 113 2.90 -12.89 7.62
C ARG A 113 2.80 -11.48 8.16
N GLY A 114 2.29 -10.57 7.35
CA GLY A 114 2.04 -9.19 7.72
C GLY A 114 3.27 -8.30 7.75
N ALA A 115 4.42 -8.72 7.23
CA ALA A 115 5.65 -7.92 7.24
C ALA A 115 5.46 -6.51 6.67
N ASN A 116 4.75 -6.39 5.53
CA ASN A 116 4.46 -5.09 4.94
C ASN A 116 3.61 -4.22 5.88
N LEU A 117 2.62 -4.81 6.55
CA LEU A 117 1.71 -4.09 7.43
C LEU A 117 2.37 -3.75 8.77
N SER A 118 3.23 -4.61 9.31
CA SER A 118 3.95 -4.36 10.56
C SER A 118 4.91 -3.18 10.43
N VAL A 119 5.59 -3.03 9.28
CA VAL A 119 6.43 -1.87 8.99
C VAL A 119 5.62 -0.57 9.07
N LEU A 120 4.45 -0.55 8.44
CA LEU A 120 3.57 0.60 8.42
C LEU A 120 2.95 0.91 9.80
N ILE A 121 2.55 -0.11 10.56
CA ILE A 121 2.03 0.05 11.92
C ILE A 121 3.12 0.61 12.85
N ALA A 122 4.34 0.10 12.76
CA ALA A 122 5.46 0.59 13.56
C ALA A 122 5.72 2.07 13.28
N GLU A 123 5.62 2.50 12.02
CA GLU A 123 5.78 3.90 11.65
C GLU A 123 4.71 4.80 12.30
N VAL A 124 3.44 4.40 12.24
CA VAL A 124 2.34 5.16 12.89
C VAL A 124 2.54 5.25 14.41
N ALA A 125 3.11 4.23 15.04
CA ALA A 125 3.38 4.22 16.47
C ALA A 125 4.51 5.16 16.91
N THR A 126 5.41 5.55 15.99
CA THR A 126 6.52 6.46 16.30
C THR A 126 6.08 7.92 16.26
N VAL A 127 5.64 8.48 17.39
CA VAL A 127 5.19 9.89 17.46
C VAL A 127 6.38 10.84 17.59
N VAL A 128 6.58 11.72 16.60
CA VAL A 128 7.49 12.87 16.67
C VAL A 128 6.81 14.05 15.99
N ASN A 129 6.68 15.18 16.69
CA ASN A 129 6.23 16.51 16.23
C ASN A 129 5.88 16.58 14.72
N GLU A 130 4.59 16.48 14.40
CA GLU A 130 4.15 16.26 13.02
C GLU A 130 3.81 17.57 12.30
N ASP A 131 4.36 17.74 11.12
CA ASP A 131 3.82 18.64 10.09
C ASP A 131 2.48 18.08 9.57
N GLU A 132 1.58 18.94 9.08
CA GLU A 132 0.24 18.55 8.58
C GLU A 132 0.32 17.48 7.48
N THR A 133 1.40 17.51 6.68
CA THR A 133 1.63 16.55 5.61
C THR A 133 1.96 15.15 6.13
N GLU A 134 2.68 15.03 7.25
CA GLU A 134 2.98 13.75 7.91
C GLU A 134 1.75 13.17 8.60
N VAL A 135 0.90 14.04 9.18
CA VAL A 135 -0.41 13.62 9.71
C VAL A 135 -1.26 12.98 8.60
N ALA A 136 -1.27 13.57 7.40
CA ALA A 136 -1.99 13.00 6.26
C ALA A 136 -1.44 11.63 5.83
N VAL A 137 -0.11 11.48 5.79
CA VAL A 137 0.54 10.19 5.47
C VAL A 137 0.14 9.13 6.48
N ARG A 138 0.20 9.42 7.79
CA ARG A 138 -0.21 8.48 8.84
C ARG A 138 -1.69 8.13 8.81
N GLY A 139 -2.54 9.11 8.52
CA GLY A 139 -3.96 8.88 8.29
C GLY A 139 -4.22 7.90 7.15
N LEU A 140 -3.48 8.03 6.04
CA LEU A 140 -3.57 7.11 4.91
C LEU A 140 -2.98 5.72 5.21
N ILE A 141 -1.91 5.62 6.00
CA ILE A 141 -1.37 4.33 6.48
C ILE A 141 -2.40 3.62 7.37
N THR A 142 -3.03 4.36 8.27
CA THR A 142 -4.09 3.85 9.15
C THR A 142 -5.28 3.36 8.32
N LEU A 143 -5.69 4.13 7.31
CA LEU A 143 -6.73 3.72 6.36
C LEU A 143 -6.36 2.43 5.62
N LEU A 144 -5.13 2.32 5.10
CA LEU A 144 -4.67 1.11 4.42
C LEU A 144 -4.72 -0.11 5.34
N THR A 145 -4.36 0.08 6.61
CA THR A 145 -4.45 -0.95 7.67
C THR A 145 -5.90 -1.39 7.86
N CYS A 146 -6.85 -0.45 7.96
CA CYS A 146 -8.27 -0.76 8.05
C CYS A 146 -8.78 -1.51 6.81
N ILE A 147 -8.38 -1.10 5.61
CA ILE A 147 -8.74 -1.78 4.35
C ILE A 147 -8.24 -3.23 4.36
N CYS A 148 -7.00 -3.47 4.78
CA CYS A 148 -6.45 -4.81 4.90
C CYS A 148 -7.30 -5.69 5.83
N VAL A 149 -7.69 -5.20 7.01
CA VAL A 149 -8.52 -5.96 7.96
C VAL A 149 -9.94 -6.18 7.41
N LEU A 150 -10.57 -5.13 6.85
CA LEU A 150 -11.94 -5.20 6.36
C LEU A 150 -12.09 -6.14 5.16
N PHE A 151 -11.16 -6.10 4.21
CA PHE A 151 -11.22 -6.90 2.99
C PHE A 151 -10.40 -8.20 3.08
N ASN A 152 -9.84 -8.52 4.25
CA ASN A 152 -9.33 -9.87 4.52
C ASN A 152 -10.50 -10.87 4.49
N SER A 153 -10.42 -11.89 3.62
CA SER A 153 -11.43 -12.95 3.52
C SER A 153 -11.21 -14.08 4.55
N ASN A 154 -10.54 -13.77 5.66
CA ASN A 154 -10.06 -14.71 6.69
C ASN A 154 -9.05 -15.76 6.17
N ASP A 155 -8.47 -15.55 4.97
CA ASP A 155 -7.44 -16.45 4.42
C ASP A 155 -6.06 -16.21 5.05
N VAL A 156 -5.84 -15.02 5.63
CA VAL A 156 -4.63 -14.70 6.36
C VAL A 156 -4.99 -14.58 7.85
N PRO A 157 -4.66 -15.58 8.69
CA PRO A 157 -5.04 -15.59 10.10
C PRO A 157 -4.24 -14.54 10.88
N GLY A 158 -4.85 -13.98 11.93
CA GLY A 158 -4.25 -12.92 12.75
C GLY A 158 -4.57 -11.50 12.29
N PHE A 159 -5.26 -11.35 11.15
CA PHE A 159 -5.84 -10.09 10.67
C PHE A 159 -7.37 -10.18 10.56
N ASP A 160 -7.98 -10.97 11.45
CA ASP A 160 -9.41 -11.20 11.47
C ASP A 160 -10.17 -9.94 11.93
N ARG A 161 -11.41 -9.78 11.47
CA ARG A 161 -12.26 -8.63 11.79
C ARG A 161 -12.70 -8.65 13.26
N TYR A 162 -11.83 -8.25 14.18
CA TYR A 162 -12.20 -8.09 15.60
C TYR A 162 -12.71 -6.69 15.96
N VAL A 163 -12.77 -5.76 15.00
CA VAL A 163 -13.24 -4.40 15.26
C VAL A 163 -14.58 -4.17 14.56
N SER A 164 -15.58 -3.84 15.37
CA SER A 164 -16.88 -3.27 15.01
C SER A 164 -16.71 -1.87 14.37
N VAL A 165 -15.96 -1.76 13.27
CA VAL A 165 -16.00 -0.56 12.44
C VAL A 165 -17.18 -0.72 11.50
N SER A 166 -18.33 -0.12 11.86
CA SER A 166 -19.50 -0.09 10.98
C SER A 166 -19.06 0.37 9.59
N SER A 167 -19.34 -0.45 8.58
CA SER A 167 -18.90 -0.27 7.18
C SER A 167 -19.18 1.13 6.62
N SER A 168 -20.15 1.85 7.20
CA SER A 168 -20.50 3.24 6.90
C SER A 168 -19.41 4.25 7.27
N TYR A 169 -18.67 4.07 8.37
CA TYR A 169 -17.63 5.02 8.80
C TYR A 169 -16.39 4.97 7.93
N VAL A 170 -16.01 3.78 7.44
CA VAL A 170 -14.87 3.65 6.51
C VAL A 170 -15.23 4.17 5.13
N LEU A 171 -16.48 3.98 4.66
CA LEU A 171 -16.97 4.60 3.43
C LEU A 171 -17.03 6.14 3.55
N LEU A 172 -17.48 6.67 4.69
CA LEU A 172 -17.45 8.10 4.97
C LEU A 172 -16.03 8.65 5.06
N PHE A 173 -15.09 7.90 5.64
CA PHE A 173 -13.69 8.30 5.72
C PHE A 173 -13.01 8.22 4.34
N LEU A 174 -13.28 7.18 3.55
CA LEU A 174 -12.83 7.07 2.15
C LEU A 174 -13.40 8.19 1.29
N PHE A 175 -14.67 8.54 1.49
CA PHE A 175 -15.32 9.67 0.81
C PHE A 175 -14.73 11.01 1.26
N ALA A 176 -14.49 11.20 2.55
CA ALA A 176 -13.85 12.40 3.10
C ALA A 176 -12.42 12.56 2.59
N VAL A 177 -11.62 11.49 2.58
CA VAL A 177 -10.27 11.48 2.00
C VAL A 177 -10.35 11.83 0.51
N PHE A 178 -11.28 11.25 -0.24
CA PHE A 178 -11.47 11.56 -1.66
C PHE A 178 -11.85 13.04 -1.89
N VAL A 179 -12.74 13.59 -1.06
CA VAL A 179 -13.14 15.01 -1.11
C VAL A 179 -11.98 15.93 -0.71
N SER A 180 -11.22 15.60 0.33
CA SER A 180 -10.06 16.39 0.76
C SER A 180 -8.94 16.41 -0.28
N ILE A 181 -8.70 15.29 -0.97
CA ILE A 181 -7.73 15.21 -2.08
C ILE A 181 -8.18 16.08 -3.26
N PHE A 182 -9.47 16.04 -3.59
CA PHE A 182 -10.05 16.86 -4.65
C PHE A 182 -10.00 18.36 -4.30
N TYR A 183 -10.23 18.71 -3.03
CA TYR A 183 -10.17 20.08 -2.53
C TYR A 183 -8.74 20.62 -2.49
N PHE A 184 -7.77 19.79 -2.09
CA PHE A 184 -6.36 20.15 -2.12
C PHE A 184 -5.89 20.39 -3.56
N PHE A 185 -6.30 19.54 -4.51
CA PHE A 185 -5.98 19.70 -5.93
C PHE A 185 -6.55 20.99 -6.54
N ILE A 186 -7.77 21.39 -6.15
CA ILE A 186 -8.33 22.70 -6.51
C ILE A 186 -7.49 23.82 -5.89
N LEU A 187 -7.09 23.75 -4.62
CA LEU A 187 -6.31 24.83 -4.02
C LEU A 187 -4.89 24.95 -4.58
N THR A 188 -4.22 23.85 -4.92
CA THR A 188 -2.83 23.89 -5.43
C THR A 188 -2.73 24.17 -6.93
N SER A 189 -3.79 23.99 -7.71
CA SER A 189 -3.80 24.39 -9.14
C SER A 189 -4.14 25.87 -9.37
N TYR A 190 -4.58 26.60 -8.35
CA TYR A 190 -4.95 28.03 -8.45
C TYR A 190 -3.93 29.00 -7.85
N TYR A 191 -2.78 28.50 -7.39
CA TYR A 191 -1.61 29.29 -6.94
C TYR A 191 -0.35 28.80 -7.67
#